data_AF-A0A7V0TTR5-F1
#
_entry.id   AF-A0A7V0TTR5-F1
#
_cell.length_a   1.000
_cell.length_b   1.000
_cell.length_c   1.000
_cell.angle_alpha   90.00
_cell.angle_beta   90.00
_cell.angle_gamma   90.00
#
_symmetry.space_group_name_H-M   'P 1'
#
loop_
_entity.id
_entity.type
_entity.pdbx_description
1 polymer ?
#
loop_
_entity_poly.entity_id
_entity_poly.type
_entity_poly.pdbx_seq_one_letter_code
_entity_poly.pdbx_strand_id
1 'polypeptide(L)'
;MTNHWVDFKNTDVFLIMGSNPASNHPISFKWIQEAVEKRGAKIICVDPRFTQSAAKAHLYAPLRSGTDIAFLGGMIKYIIDNRLYLEEYVKNFTNASFLVNPAFKMPGENRGVFSGLKSDKYEKDTWAYQTDAEGVVKKDMTLRDPNCVFQLLRKHYSRYTPDLVSRITGTPKDKLIEVYKLYGSTGKPNRAGVELYAMGWTQHTVGVQNIRAMAMVQLLLGNMGIAGGGVAALRGESNVQGSTDYALLYHIWPGYLGIPAASLKTLADYNEKRTPKTKEKNSLNWWKNFPKYSASFLRSMYGTNAGLDEAYQLLPKVDDGANYSWLMLFDQMYKGKFTGFFAWGMNPACSGANSNKVRQALAKLDWMVNVNLFDNETGSFWRGPGMDPASIKTEVFMLPCAASIEKEGSITNSGRLQQWRYKAVNPPGEAKPDGDIMSELFFKVKKLYQQKGGPNSRAITKLTWPYGKFEGKHFHYNPRAVAAEINGRFLQNKTLENPTKKGEFKSFKKGDLVPSFAWLQSDGSTSSGNWLYCASINDKGNMAMRRGKADPTGLGLYP
;
A
#
# COMPACT_ATOMS: atom_id res chain seq x y z
N MET A 1 -7.82 1.81 -1.70
CA MET A 1 -9.06 1.41 -1.02
C MET A 1 -9.54 0.07 -1.57
N THR A 2 -10.47 -0.62 -0.91
CA THR A 2 -11.05 -1.87 -1.44
C THR A 2 -11.94 -1.61 -2.66
N ASN A 3 -12.64 -0.47 -2.66
CA ASN A 3 -13.57 -0.02 -3.70
C ASN A 3 -12.96 1.17 -4.50
N HIS A 4 -13.77 2.08 -5.01
CA HIS A 4 -13.33 3.29 -5.72
C HIS A 4 -14.26 4.50 -5.46
N TRP A 5 -13.84 5.70 -5.87
CA TRP A 5 -14.54 6.96 -5.54
C TRP A 5 -16.00 7.01 -5.96
N VAL A 6 -16.32 6.60 -7.20
CA VAL A 6 -17.70 6.66 -7.73
C VAL A 6 -18.62 5.70 -6.97
N ASP A 7 -18.11 4.58 -6.47
CA ASP A 7 -18.89 3.56 -5.76
C ASP A 7 -19.53 4.09 -4.47
N PHE A 8 -19.02 5.19 -3.92
CA PHE A 8 -19.65 5.87 -2.79
C PHE A 8 -21.10 6.26 -3.07
N LYS A 9 -21.49 6.50 -4.33
CA LYS A 9 -22.88 6.80 -4.68
C LYS A 9 -23.86 5.66 -4.32
N ASN A 10 -23.36 4.45 -4.10
CA ASN A 10 -24.14 3.24 -3.80
C ASN A 10 -24.29 2.96 -2.29
N THR A 11 -23.66 3.76 -1.42
CA THR A 11 -23.64 3.57 0.03
C THR A 11 -24.95 3.97 0.70
N ASP A 12 -25.34 3.28 1.79
CA ASP A 12 -26.46 3.68 2.65
C ASP A 12 -26.01 4.32 3.99
N VAL A 13 -24.84 3.94 4.52
CA VAL A 13 -24.23 4.57 5.70
C VAL A 13 -22.73 4.79 5.52
N PHE A 14 -22.30 6.04 5.58
CA PHE A 14 -20.89 6.43 5.63
C PHE A 14 -20.42 6.53 7.07
N LEU A 15 -19.28 5.92 7.39
CA LEU A 15 -18.52 6.21 8.60
C LEU A 15 -17.23 6.95 8.23
N ILE A 16 -17.19 8.25 8.54
CA ILE A 16 -15.99 9.06 8.43
C ILE A 16 -15.32 9.06 9.81
N MET A 17 -14.25 8.30 9.97
CA MET A 17 -13.51 8.20 11.22
C MET A 17 -12.01 8.07 10.90
N GLY A 18 -11.18 8.92 11.50
CA GLY A 18 -9.76 9.00 11.12
C GLY A 18 -9.51 9.67 9.76
N SER A 19 -10.47 10.48 9.26
CA SER A 19 -10.34 11.29 8.04
C SER A 19 -11.23 12.53 8.06
N ASN A 20 -10.90 13.51 7.22
CA ASN A 20 -11.72 14.68 6.92
C ASN A 20 -11.85 14.84 5.38
N PRO A 21 -12.62 13.95 4.70
CA PRO A 21 -12.67 13.93 3.24
C PRO A 21 -13.25 15.21 2.62
N ALA A 22 -14.01 16.03 3.35
CA ALA A 22 -14.55 17.29 2.84
C ALA A 22 -13.43 18.30 2.55
N SER A 23 -12.34 18.26 3.30
CA SER A 23 -11.16 19.12 3.08
C SER A 23 -10.06 18.42 2.31
N ASN A 24 -9.82 17.14 2.60
CA ASN A 24 -8.63 16.44 2.12
C ASN A 24 -8.88 15.67 0.82
N HIS A 25 -10.14 15.37 0.51
CA HIS A 25 -10.57 14.67 -0.71
C HIS A 25 -11.87 15.29 -1.24
N PRO A 26 -11.95 16.63 -1.43
CA PRO A 26 -13.22 17.34 -1.59
C PRO A 26 -14.07 16.83 -2.75
N ILE A 27 -13.45 16.40 -3.85
CA ILE A 27 -14.19 15.88 -5.01
C ILE A 27 -14.87 14.52 -4.71
N SER A 28 -14.42 13.77 -3.70
CA SER A 28 -15.13 12.57 -3.25
C SER A 28 -16.51 12.89 -2.68
N PHE A 29 -16.72 14.10 -2.12
CA PHE A 29 -18.02 14.51 -1.60
C PHE A 29 -19.09 14.66 -2.67
N LYS A 30 -18.72 14.78 -3.95
CA LYS A 30 -19.68 14.68 -5.06
C LYS A 30 -20.49 13.38 -4.98
N TRP A 31 -19.80 12.25 -4.79
CA TRP A 31 -20.44 10.93 -4.79
C TRP A 31 -21.10 10.61 -3.45
N ILE A 32 -20.55 11.12 -2.34
CA ILE A 32 -21.18 11.02 -1.01
C ILE A 32 -22.50 11.79 -1.02
N GLN A 33 -22.50 13.01 -1.53
CA GLN A 33 -23.71 13.84 -1.63
C GLN A 33 -24.75 13.22 -2.56
N GLU A 34 -24.33 12.62 -3.67
CA GLU A 34 -25.24 11.88 -4.55
C GLU A 34 -25.94 10.72 -3.83
N ALA A 35 -25.22 9.96 -3.00
CA ALA A 35 -25.83 8.91 -2.17
C ALA A 35 -26.82 9.49 -1.14
N VAL A 36 -26.48 10.61 -0.50
CA VAL A 36 -27.38 11.29 0.44
C VAL A 36 -28.68 11.72 -0.25
N GLU A 37 -28.57 12.42 -1.38
CA GLU A 37 -29.71 13.01 -2.09
C GLU A 37 -30.61 11.95 -2.75
N LYS A 38 -30.01 10.95 -3.41
CA LYS A 38 -30.75 9.98 -4.21
C LYS A 38 -31.17 8.74 -3.45
N ARG A 39 -30.46 8.39 -2.36
CA ARG A 39 -30.68 7.14 -1.61
C ARG A 39 -31.02 7.38 -0.13
N GLY A 40 -30.97 8.63 0.33
CA GLY A 40 -31.17 8.95 1.75
C GLY A 40 -30.03 8.45 2.65
N ALA A 41 -28.83 8.25 2.08
CA ALA A 41 -27.68 7.76 2.82
C ALA A 41 -27.36 8.66 4.03
N LYS A 42 -26.87 8.05 5.11
CA LYS A 42 -26.51 8.78 6.33
C LYS A 42 -25.01 8.89 6.49
N ILE A 43 -24.56 10.04 6.99
CA ILE A 43 -23.14 10.34 7.22
C ILE A 43 -22.91 10.42 8.72
N ILE A 44 -22.04 9.54 9.21
CA ILE A 44 -21.49 9.58 10.57
C ILE A 44 -20.09 10.19 10.48
N CYS A 45 -19.79 11.17 11.32
CA CYS A 45 -18.44 11.71 11.48
C CYS A 45 -17.99 11.54 12.93
N VAL A 46 -16.89 10.82 13.14
CA VAL A 46 -16.27 10.63 14.44
C VAL A 46 -14.85 11.22 14.40
N ASP A 47 -14.69 12.38 15.03
CA ASP A 47 -13.43 13.15 15.00
C ASP A 47 -13.28 13.95 16.31
N PRO A 48 -12.05 14.10 16.87
CA PRO A 48 -11.80 14.99 18.01
C PRO A 48 -12.22 16.45 17.78
N ARG A 49 -12.40 16.87 16.53
CA ARG A 49 -12.75 18.23 16.14
C ARG A 49 -14.04 18.24 15.34
N PHE A 50 -14.77 19.34 15.43
CA PHE A 50 -15.86 19.61 14.49
C PHE A 50 -15.28 20.15 13.18
N THR A 51 -15.16 19.27 12.17
CA THR A 51 -14.53 19.57 10.87
C THR A 51 -15.55 19.93 9.78
N GLN A 52 -15.08 20.23 8.56
CA GLN A 52 -15.92 20.41 7.38
C GLN A 52 -16.73 19.15 7.04
N SER A 53 -16.16 17.96 7.26
CA SER A 53 -16.93 16.71 7.15
C SER A 53 -18.00 16.60 8.25
N ALA A 54 -17.68 17.00 9.49
CA ALA A 54 -18.64 16.99 10.59
C ALA A 54 -19.82 17.95 10.33
N ALA A 55 -19.56 19.12 9.74
CA ALA A 55 -20.58 20.09 9.34
C ALA A 55 -21.56 19.55 8.27
N LYS A 56 -21.19 18.50 7.55
CA LYS A 56 -22.04 17.78 6.58
C LYS A 56 -22.62 16.48 7.13
N ALA A 57 -22.24 16.09 8.35
CA ALA A 57 -22.66 14.83 8.94
C ALA A 57 -24.09 14.90 9.45
N HIS A 58 -24.81 13.79 9.35
CA HIS A 58 -26.10 13.61 10.01
C HIS A 58 -25.92 13.28 11.49
N LEU A 59 -24.79 12.67 11.83
CA LEU A 59 -24.41 12.33 13.20
C LEU A 59 -22.93 12.64 13.40
N TYR A 60 -22.63 13.58 14.30
CA TYR A 60 -21.28 13.85 14.78
C TYR A 60 -21.09 13.25 16.19
N ALA A 61 -19.96 12.59 16.40
CA ALA A 61 -19.56 12.10 17.72
C ALA A 61 -18.09 12.49 18.00
N PRO A 62 -17.79 13.23 19.08
CA PRO A 62 -16.42 13.53 19.44
C PRO A 62 -15.70 12.28 19.95
N LEU A 63 -14.40 12.15 19.69
CA LEU A 63 -13.54 11.19 20.38
C LEU A 63 -12.19 11.81 20.75
N ARG A 64 -11.57 11.32 21.82
CA ARG A 64 -10.18 11.64 22.18
C ARG A 64 -9.21 10.97 21.20
N SER A 65 -8.20 11.70 20.72
CA SER A 65 -7.17 11.15 19.83
C SER A 65 -6.47 9.93 20.44
N GLY A 66 -6.27 8.88 19.64
CA GLY A 66 -5.59 7.65 20.07
C GLY A 66 -6.48 6.64 20.80
N THR A 67 -7.80 6.84 20.80
CA THR A 67 -8.75 5.98 21.52
C THR A 67 -9.68 5.18 20.60
N ASP A 68 -9.39 5.17 19.31
CA ASP A 68 -10.19 4.57 18.24
C ASP A 68 -10.46 3.06 18.47
N ILE A 69 -9.49 2.30 18.99
CA ILE A 69 -9.66 0.87 19.31
C ILE A 69 -10.76 0.68 20.37
N ALA A 70 -10.88 1.57 21.35
CA ALA A 70 -11.93 1.47 22.36
C ALA A 70 -13.31 1.70 21.75
N PHE A 71 -13.43 2.72 20.90
CA PHE A 71 -14.64 3.00 20.14
C PHE A 71 -15.05 1.82 19.25
N LEU A 72 -14.16 1.36 18.38
CA LEU A 72 -14.43 0.25 17.46
C LEU A 72 -14.63 -1.08 18.21
N GLY A 73 -13.94 -1.29 19.33
CA GLY A 73 -14.14 -2.45 20.19
C GLY A 73 -15.53 -2.48 20.83
N GLY A 74 -16.04 -1.30 21.23
CA GLY A 74 -17.44 -1.15 21.65
C GLY A 74 -18.42 -1.44 20.53
N MET A 75 -18.14 -1.00 19.30
CA MET A 75 -18.96 -1.30 18.14
C MET A 75 -18.99 -2.80 17.83
N ILE A 76 -17.85 -3.48 17.86
CA ILE A 76 -17.76 -4.94 17.67
C ILE A 76 -18.60 -5.67 18.72
N LYS A 77 -18.46 -5.30 19.99
CA LYS A 77 -19.28 -5.85 21.08
C LYS A 77 -20.77 -5.64 20.81
N TYR A 78 -21.17 -4.41 20.46
CA TYR A 78 -22.57 -4.07 20.21
C TYR A 78 -23.15 -4.88 19.04
N ILE A 79 -22.40 -5.04 17.94
CA ILE A 79 -22.81 -5.83 16.78
C ILE A 79 -23.03 -7.30 17.17
N ILE A 80 -22.11 -7.89 17.94
CA ILE A 80 -22.20 -9.29 18.37
C ILE A 80 -23.36 -9.50 19.35
N ASP A 81 -23.47 -8.68 20.39
CA ASP A 81 -24.49 -8.82 21.43
C ASP A 81 -25.91 -8.65 20.89
N ASN A 82 -26.10 -7.77 19.90
CA ASN A 82 -27.39 -7.51 19.27
C ASN A 82 -27.62 -8.34 18.00
N ARG A 83 -26.74 -9.30 17.69
CA ARG A 83 -26.81 -10.15 16.48
C ARG A 83 -27.02 -9.36 15.19
N LEU A 84 -26.31 -8.24 15.05
CA LEU A 84 -26.35 -7.39 13.86
C LEU A 84 -25.38 -7.84 12.77
N TYR A 85 -24.59 -8.88 13.01
CA TYR A 85 -23.66 -9.43 12.02
C TYR A 85 -24.40 -10.29 10.98
N LEU A 86 -23.88 -10.33 9.76
CA LEU A 86 -24.44 -11.14 8.68
C LEU A 86 -23.92 -12.58 8.80
N GLU A 87 -24.65 -13.44 9.52
CA GLU A 87 -24.19 -14.77 9.95
C GLU A 87 -23.65 -15.65 8.81
N GLU A 88 -24.36 -15.74 7.69
CA GLU A 88 -23.92 -16.54 6.54
C GLU A 88 -22.62 -16.02 5.92
N TYR A 89 -22.45 -14.69 5.86
CA TYR A 89 -21.19 -14.10 5.41
C TYR A 89 -20.05 -14.42 6.38
N VAL A 90 -20.30 -14.23 7.69
CA VAL A 90 -19.31 -14.47 8.74
C VAL A 90 -18.85 -15.93 8.73
N LYS A 91 -19.77 -16.90 8.63
CA LYS A 91 -19.45 -18.33 8.60
C LYS A 91 -18.60 -18.72 7.39
N ASN A 92 -18.92 -18.21 6.21
CA ASN A 92 -18.39 -18.74 4.95
C ASN A 92 -17.21 -17.94 4.38
N PHE A 93 -17.11 -16.64 4.66
CA PHE A 93 -16.13 -15.74 4.03
C PHE A 93 -15.13 -15.14 5.02
N THR A 94 -15.21 -15.53 6.29
CA THR A 94 -14.23 -15.17 7.31
C THR A 94 -13.62 -16.44 7.94
N ASN A 95 -12.66 -16.26 8.83
CA ASN A 95 -12.09 -17.35 9.62
C ASN A 95 -12.86 -17.62 10.91
N ALA A 96 -14.10 -17.12 11.07
CA ALA A 96 -14.90 -17.23 12.29
C ALA A 96 -15.02 -18.65 12.85
N SER A 97 -15.13 -19.65 11.97
CA SER A 97 -15.25 -21.07 12.34
C SER A 97 -13.91 -21.73 12.67
N PHE A 98 -12.77 -21.11 12.38
CA PHE A 98 -11.46 -21.76 12.51
C PHE A 98 -11.12 -21.92 14.00
N LEU A 99 -10.64 -23.10 14.39
CA LEU A 99 -10.27 -23.37 15.77
C LEU A 99 -8.84 -22.87 16.04
N VAL A 100 -8.68 -22.06 17.07
CA VAL A 100 -7.37 -21.53 17.51
C VAL A 100 -6.74 -22.49 18.52
N ASN A 101 -5.40 -22.54 18.56
CA ASN A 101 -4.66 -23.31 19.55
C ASN A 101 -5.16 -23.03 20.99
N PRO A 102 -5.56 -24.05 21.77
CA PRO A 102 -6.07 -23.86 23.14
C PRO A 102 -5.08 -23.21 24.11
N ALA A 103 -3.79 -23.21 23.81
CA ALA A 103 -2.76 -22.51 24.59
C ALA A 103 -2.76 -20.98 24.36
N PHE A 104 -3.54 -20.48 23.40
CA PHE A 104 -3.74 -19.06 23.18
C PHE A 104 -4.37 -18.41 24.43
N LYS A 105 -3.73 -17.36 24.95
CA LYS A 105 -4.29 -16.57 26.06
C LYS A 105 -4.52 -15.14 25.63
N MET A 106 -5.69 -14.60 25.95
CA MET A 106 -6.02 -13.20 25.68
C MET A 106 -5.55 -12.28 26.80
N PRO A 107 -5.42 -10.96 26.55
CA PRO A 107 -5.07 -9.97 27.57
C PRO A 107 -5.94 -10.02 28.84
N GLY A 108 -7.23 -10.33 28.70
CA GLY A 108 -8.14 -10.46 29.85
C GLY A 108 -7.83 -11.64 30.78
N GLU A 109 -7.03 -12.59 30.33
CA GLU A 109 -6.67 -13.82 31.06
C GLU A 109 -5.17 -13.88 31.38
N ASN A 110 -4.41 -12.91 30.88
CA ASN A 110 -2.96 -12.92 30.94
C ASN A 110 -2.39 -11.52 31.17
N ARG A 111 -2.83 -10.88 32.27
CA ARG A 111 -2.26 -9.63 32.81
C ARG A 111 -2.12 -8.50 31.77
N GLY A 112 -3.07 -8.37 30.86
CA GLY A 112 -3.09 -7.30 29.85
C GLY A 112 -2.30 -7.58 28.57
N VAL A 113 -1.70 -8.76 28.41
CA VAL A 113 -0.93 -9.14 27.21
C VAL A 113 -1.40 -10.46 26.61
N PHE A 114 -1.19 -10.68 25.32
CA PHE A 114 -1.47 -12.00 24.72
C PHE A 114 -0.44 -13.05 25.22
N SER A 115 -0.70 -14.34 25.02
CA SER A 115 0.31 -15.39 25.24
C SER A 115 1.54 -15.17 24.36
N GLY A 116 2.72 -15.55 24.87
CA GLY A 116 3.98 -15.56 24.11
C GLY A 116 4.80 -14.27 24.16
N LEU A 117 4.44 -13.28 24.99
CA LEU A 117 5.32 -12.11 25.20
C LEU A 117 6.61 -12.53 25.91
N LYS A 118 7.75 -12.36 25.24
CA LYS A 118 9.09 -12.49 25.80
C LYS A 118 9.86 -11.19 25.57
N SER A 119 10.23 -10.53 26.67
CA SER A 119 10.79 -9.17 26.64
C SER A 119 9.87 -8.20 25.88
N ASP A 120 10.30 -7.71 24.72
CA ASP A 120 9.62 -6.73 23.87
C ASP A 120 8.96 -7.36 22.62
N LYS A 121 9.02 -8.69 22.46
CA LYS A 121 8.53 -9.40 21.27
C LYS A 121 7.58 -10.53 21.63
N TYR A 122 6.66 -10.81 20.72
CA TYR A 122 5.76 -11.96 20.82
C TYR A 122 6.32 -13.14 20.03
N GLU A 123 6.50 -14.27 20.71
CA GLU A 123 6.46 -15.60 20.10
C GLU A 123 5.00 -15.97 19.83
N LYS A 124 4.69 -16.35 18.59
CA LYS A 124 3.30 -16.43 18.09
C LYS A 124 2.82 -17.86 17.88
N ASP A 125 3.55 -18.86 18.39
CA ASP A 125 3.23 -20.28 18.18
C ASP A 125 1.83 -20.63 18.71
N THR A 126 1.47 -20.05 19.86
CA THR A 126 0.12 -20.21 20.44
C THR A 126 -0.98 -19.48 19.68
N TRP A 127 -0.65 -18.65 18.69
CA TRP A 127 -1.66 -17.89 17.90
C TRP A 127 -2.04 -18.64 16.61
N ALA A 128 -1.47 -19.82 16.38
CA ALA A 128 -1.78 -20.66 15.24
C ALA A 128 -3.19 -21.28 15.33
N TYR A 129 -3.72 -21.68 14.18
CA TYR A 129 -4.91 -22.54 14.15
C TYR A 129 -4.55 -23.98 14.50
N GLN A 130 -5.53 -24.70 15.01
CA GLN A 130 -5.46 -26.15 15.12
C GLN A 130 -5.54 -26.76 13.72
N THR A 131 -4.76 -27.81 13.47
CA THR A 131 -4.84 -28.59 12.23
C THR A 131 -5.15 -30.06 12.51
N ASP A 132 -5.70 -30.76 11.52
CA ASP A 132 -5.74 -32.22 11.50
C ASP A 132 -4.36 -32.82 11.16
N ALA A 133 -4.31 -34.15 11.00
CA ALA A 133 -3.06 -34.88 10.73
C ALA A 133 -2.44 -34.50 9.38
N GLU A 134 -3.25 -34.07 8.42
CA GLU A 134 -2.86 -33.66 7.07
C GLU A 134 -2.46 -32.18 6.99
N GLY A 135 -2.63 -31.42 8.09
CA GLY A 135 -2.32 -30.00 8.18
C GLY A 135 -3.42 -29.07 7.67
N VAL A 136 -4.65 -29.57 7.49
CA VAL A 136 -5.84 -28.76 7.16
C VAL A 136 -6.39 -28.13 8.43
N VAL A 137 -6.87 -26.90 8.35
CA VAL A 137 -7.35 -26.16 9.54
C VAL A 137 -8.67 -26.76 10.04
N LYS A 138 -8.74 -27.08 11.34
CA LYS A 138 -9.97 -27.52 11.99
C LYS A 138 -10.98 -26.38 12.08
N LYS A 139 -12.25 -26.67 11.82
CA LYS A 139 -13.34 -25.67 11.76
C LYS A 139 -14.59 -26.19 12.46
N ASP A 140 -15.27 -25.31 13.20
CA ASP A 140 -16.63 -25.51 13.69
C ASP A 140 -17.58 -24.52 13.01
N MET A 141 -18.35 -25.02 12.05
CA MET A 141 -19.32 -24.19 11.29
C MET A 141 -20.57 -23.82 12.12
N THR A 142 -20.77 -24.42 13.29
CA THR A 142 -21.83 -24.00 14.22
C THR A 142 -21.45 -22.73 14.99
N LEU A 143 -20.17 -22.35 14.97
CA LEU A 143 -19.58 -21.24 15.73
C LEU A 143 -19.78 -21.35 17.24
N ARG A 144 -19.91 -22.56 17.79
CA ARG A 144 -20.17 -22.81 19.22
C ARG A 144 -18.94 -23.24 19.99
N ASP A 145 -17.95 -23.83 19.33
CA ASP A 145 -16.70 -24.26 19.95
C ASP A 145 -16.02 -23.06 20.64
N PRO A 146 -15.63 -23.17 21.94
CA PRO A 146 -15.05 -22.06 22.68
C PRO A 146 -13.72 -21.57 22.11
N ASN A 147 -13.03 -22.37 21.31
CA ASN A 147 -11.78 -22.04 20.63
C ASN A 147 -11.97 -21.59 19.19
N CYS A 148 -13.20 -21.55 18.65
CA CYS A 148 -13.40 -20.94 17.33
C CYS A 148 -13.15 -19.42 17.42
N VAL A 149 -12.63 -18.83 16.33
CA VAL A 149 -12.31 -17.40 16.25
C VAL A 149 -13.49 -16.53 16.68
N PHE A 150 -14.73 -16.90 16.32
CA PHE A 150 -15.92 -16.14 16.68
C PHE A 150 -16.14 -16.04 18.21
N GLN A 151 -16.05 -17.15 18.93
CA GLN A 151 -16.23 -17.15 20.40
C GLN A 151 -15.07 -16.42 21.09
N LEU A 152 -13.85 -16.58 20.60
CA LEU A 152 -12.69 -15.85 21.12
C LEU A 152 -12.80 -14.34 20.86
N LEU A 153 -13.30 -13.92 19.69
CA LEU A 153 -13.58 -12.52 19.37
C LEU A 153 -14.62 -11.94 20.33
N ARG A 154 -15.74 -12.63 20.52
CA ARG A 154 -16.81 -12.25 21.46
C ARG A 154 -16.26 -12.08 22.87
N LYS A 155 -15.46 -13.05 23.34
CA LYS A 155 -14.81 -13.00 24.65
C LYS A 155 -13.83 -11.83 24.77
N HIS A 156 -12.98 -11.60 23.77
CA HIS A 156 -11.99 -10.51 23.77
C HIS A 156 -12.65 -9.13 23.94
N TYR A 157 -13.72 -8.88 23.19
CA TYR A 157 -14.40 -7.58 23.13
C TYR A 157 -15.49 -7.40 24.19
N SER A 158 -15.86 -8.44 24.93
CA SER A 158 -16.85 -8.37 26.02
C SER A 158 -16.60 -7.24 27.04
N ARG A 159 -15.33 -6.87 27.25
CA ARG A 159 -14.88 -5.83 28.18
C ARG A 159 -15.22 -4.41 27.74
N TYR A 160 -15.48 -4.17 26.45
CA TYR A 160 -15.69 -2.83 25.88
C TYR A 160 -17.14 -2.35 26.06
N THR A 161 -17.61 -2.27 27.31
CA THR A 161 -18.95 -1.77 27.63
C THR A 161 -19.11 -0.30 27.23
N PRO A 162 -20.34 0.20 26.96
CA PRO A 162 -20.57 1.62 26.66
C PRO A 162 -19.96 2.56 27.71
N ASP A 163 -19.99 2.16 28.99
CA ASP A 163 -19.40 2.89 30.11
C ASP A 163 -17.89 2.99 30.02
N LEU A 164 -17.22 1.85 29.77
CA LEU A 164 -15.77 1.83 29.61
C LEU A 164 -15.34 2.64 28.39
N VAL A 165 -16.06 2.46 27.28
CA VAL A 165 -15.74 3.14 26.02
C VAL A 165 -15.92 4.64 26.19
N SER A 166 -17.06 5.10 26.72
CA SER A 166 -17.31 6.52 26.98
C SER A 166 -16.23 7.13 27.89
N ARG A 167 -15.82 6.42 28.95
CA ARG A 167 -14.72 6.86 29.82
C ARG A 167 -13.38 6.99 29.09
N ILE A 168 -13.06 6.07 28.18
CA ILE A 168 -11.79 6.10 27.44
C ILE A 168 -11.83 7.14 26.31
N THR A 169 -12.91 7.17 25.53
CA THR A 169 -12.98 8.00 24.32
C THR A 169 -13.44 9.42 24.62
N GLY A 170 -14.11 9.66 25.74
CA GLY A 170 -14.81 10.92 26.03
C GLY A 170 -16.10 11.08 25.22
N THR A 171 -16.49 10.10 24.41
CA THR A 171 -17.74 10.15 23.63
C THR A 171 -18.93 9.88 24.57
N PRO A 172 -19.99 10.71 24.55
CA PRO A 172 -21.20 10.44 25.32
C PRO A 172 -21.81 9.07 24.99
N LYS A 173 -22.32 8.36 26.01
CA LYS A 173 -22.85 6.99 25.86
C LYS A 173 -24.00 6.90 24.85
N ASP A 174 -24.92 7.84 24.91
CA ASP A 174 -26.04 7.98 23.98
C ASP A 174 -25.55 8.11 22.53
N LYS A 175 -24.52 8.93 22.28
CA LYS A 175 -23.90 9.08 20.96
C LYS A 175 -23.20 7.81 20.49
N LEU A 176 -22.52 7.08 21.38
CA LEU A 176 -21.95 5.77 21.06
C LEU A 176 -23.03 4.81 20.55
N ILE A 177 -24.13 4.68 21.29
CA ILE A 177 -25.23 3.80 20.91
C ILE A 177 -25.88 4.25 19.61
N GLU A 178 -26.06 5.56 19.40
CA GLU A 178 -26.60 6.10 18.15
C GLU A 178 -25.73 5.73 16.94
N VAL A 179 -24.41 5.90 17.05
CA VAL A 179 -23.45 5.50 15.99
C VAL A 179 -23.48 4.00 15.76
N TYR A 180 -23.40 3.19 16.83
CA TYR A 180 -23.34 1.73 16.71
C TYR A 180 -24.62 1.16 16.11
N LYS A 181 -25.78 1.69 16.49
CA LYS A 181 -27.07 1.31 15.92
C LYS A 181 -27.14 1.69 14.44
N LEU A 182 -26.76 2.92 14.08
CA LEU A 182 -26.83 3.37 12.69
C LEU A 182 -25.86 2.60 11.79
N TYR A 183 -24.59 2.45 12.18
CA TYR A 183 -23.63 1.71 11.37
C TYR A 183 -23.90 0.20 11.37
N GLY A 184 -24.21 -0.39 12.53
CA GLY A 184 -24.57 -1.81 12.64
C GLY A 184 -25.81 -2.19 11.85
N SER A 185 -26.69 -1.23 11.50
CA SER A 185 -27.85 -1.47 10.65
C SER A 185 -27.53 -1.88 9.21
N THR A 186 -26.25 -1.77 8.78
CA THR A 186 -25.78 -2.26 7.47
C THR A 186 -25.43 -3.75 7.47
N GLY A 187 -25.51 -4.45 8.60
CA GLY A 187 -25.32 -5.91 8.66
C GLY A 187 -26.45 -6.72 8.05
N LYS A 188 -27.09 -6.19 7.01
CA LYS A 188 -28.22 -6.75 6.29
C LYS A 188 -27.87 -6.83 4.80
N PRO A 189 -28.28 -7.89 4.07
CA PRO A 189 -27.89 -8.08 2.67
C PRO A 189 -28.25 -6.93 1.71
N ASN A 190 -29.27 -6.13 2.06
CA ASN A 190 -29.77 -5.03 1.25
C ASN A 190 -29.27 -3.64 1.67
N ARG A 191 -28.26 -3.57 2.55
CA ARG A 191 -27.68 -2.30 2.99
C ARG A 191 -26.17 -2.34 2.98
N ALA A 192 -25.55 -1.24 2.54
CA ALA A 192 -24.10 -1.13 2.43
C ALA A 192 -23.56 -0.03 3.35
N GLY A 193 -22.57 -0.40 4.17
CA GLY A 193 -21.77 0.52 4.96
C GLY A 193 -20.36 0.62 4.41
N VAL A 194 -19.87 1.84 4.19
CA VAL A 194 -18.47 2.09 3.86
C VAL A 194 -17.84 2.92 4.96
N GLU A 195 -16.59 2.61 5.28
CA GLU A 195 -15.79 3.40 6.18
C GLU A 195 -14.70 4.15 5.41
N LEU A 196 -14.48 5.41 5.77
CA LEU A 196 -13.55 6.35 5.14
C LEU A 196 -12.52 6.84 6.16
N TYR A 197 -11.29 6.31 6.08
CA TYR A 197 -10.14 6.77 6.86
C TYR A 197 -8.97 7.19 5.98
N ALA A 198 -8.06 7.98 6.57
CA ALA A 198 -6.78 8.32 5.97
C ALA A 198 -5.69 8.30 7.06
N MET A 199 -5.05 9.44 7.35
CA MET A 199 -3.93 9.51 8.29
C MET A 199 -4.35 9.50 9.77
N GLY A 200 -5.60 9.85 10.09
CA GLY A 200 -6.07 9.94 11.47
C GLY A 200 -5.95 8.62 12.25
N TRP A 201 -5.94 7.48 11.54
CA TRP A 201 -5.76 6.16 12.14
C TRP A 201 -4.36 5.56 11.98
N THR A 202 -3.55 6.04 11.04
CA THR A 202 -2.31 5.33 10.66
C THR A 202 -1.09 5.79 11.47
N GLN A 203 -1.09 7.01 12.01
CA GLN A 203 0.08 7.60 12.66
C GLN A 203 0.10 7.42 14.18
N HIS A 204 -0.10 6.17 14.61
CA HIS A 204 -0.10 5.77 16.01
C HIS A 204 0.78 4.53 16.19
N THR A 205 1.30 4.30 17.39
CA THR A 205 1.99 3.05 17.74
C THR A 205 1.10 1.82 17.57
N VAL A 206 -0.23 2.01 17.59
CA VAL A 206 -1.26 0.98 17.37
C VAL A 206 -2.07 1.19 16.08
N GLY A 207 -1.59 2.00 15.13
CA GLY A 207 -2.38 2.38 13.95
C GLY A 207 -2.84 1.19 13.09
N VAL A 208 -2.01 0.14 12.98
CA VAL A 208 -2.40 -1.12 12.33
C VAL A 208 -3.60 -1.77 13.03
N GLN A 209 -3.68 -1.68 14.36
CA GLN A 209 -4.78 -2.26 15.14
C GLN A 209 -6.07 -1.45 15.03
N ASN A 210 -6.00 -0.11 14.88
CA ASN A 210 -7.18 0.70 14.53
C ASN A 210 -7.85 0.15 13.26
N ILE A 211 -7.04 -0.02 12.21
CA ILE A 211 -7.52 -0.48 10.90
C ILE A 211 -8.00 -1.92 10.96
N ARG A 212 -7.31 -2.80 11.72
CA ARG A 212 -7.80 -4.18 11.93
C ARG A 212 -9.17 -4.21 12.60
N ALA A 213 -9.39 -3.39 13.63
CA ALA A 213 -10.67 -3.34 14.31
C ALA A 213 -11.80 -2.95 13.34
N MET A 214 -11.56 -1.95 12.49
CA MET A 214 -12.54 -1.55 11.49
C MET A 214 -12.77 -2.60 10.40
N ALA A 215 -11.70 -3.26 9.92
CA ALA A 215 -11.83 -4.35 8.97
C ALA A 215 -12.69 -5.50 9.54
N MET A 216 -12.54 -5.81 10.83
CA MET A 216 -13.38 -6.81 11.50
C MET A 216 -14.85 -6.36 11.59
N VAL A 217 -15.13 -5.07 11.85
CA VAL A 217 -16.50 -4.53 11.78
C VAL A 217 -17.09 -4.76 10.39
N GLN A 218 -16.35 -4.43 9.32
CA GLN A 218 -16.83 -4.62 7.95
C GLN A 218 -17.05 -6.10 7.59
N LEU A 219 -16.21 -7.00 8.09
CA LEU A 219 -16.40 -8.45 7.91
C LEU A 219 -17.62 -8.97 8.69
N LEU A 220 -17.84 -8.51 9.92
CA LEU A 220 -19.03 -8.87 10.71
C LEU A 220 -20.31 -8.42 10.02
N LEU A 221 -20.31 -7.22 9.43
CA LEU A 221 -21.47 -6.65 8.75
C LEU A 221 -21.61 -7.13 7.30
N GLY A 222 -20.68 -7.93 6.77
CA GLY A 222 -20.72 -8.40 5.38
C GLY A 222 -20.54 -7.29 4.33
N ASN A 223 -19.94 -6.16 4.70
CA ASN A 223 -19.77 -4.99 3.83
C ASN A 223 -18.57 -5.12 2.87
N MET A 224 -17.73 -6.14 3.01
CA MET A 224 -16.52 -6.29 2.17
C MET A 224 -16.86 -6.97 0.83
N GLY A 225 -16.50 -6.31 -0.27
CA GLY A 225 -16.66 -6.85 -1.63
C GLY A 225 -17.98 -6.50 -2.33
N ILE A 226 -18.83 -5.69 -1.71
CA ILE A 226 -20.09 -5.20 -2.29
C ILE A 226 -19.98 -3.74 -2.74
N ALA A 227 -20.87 -3.33 -3.65
CA ALA A 227 -21.01 -1.93 -4.06
C ALA A 227 -21.53 -1.07 -2.89
N GLY A 228 -20.97 0.13 -2.73
CA GLY A 228 -21.28 1.05 -1.62
C GLY A 228 -20.74 0.63 -0.26
N GLY A 229 -19.98 -0.48 -0.20
CA GLY A 229 -19.40 -1.04 1.01
C GLY A 229 -17.88 -0.86 1.12
N GLY A 230 -17.26 -1.72 1.93
CA GLY A 230 -15.81 -1.88 2.00
C GLY A 230 -15.09 -0.90 2.92
N VAL A 231 -13.76 -0.90 2.78
CA VAL A 231 -12.84 -0.06 3.56
C VAL A 231 -12.17 0.93 2.62
N ALA A 232 -12.65 2.16 2.64
CA ALA A 232 -12.14 3.26 1.84
C ALA A 232 -10.95 3.93 2.53
N ALA A 233 -9.83 3.22 2.55
CA ALA A 233 -8.53 3.78 2.94
C ALA A 233 -8.07 4.82 1.90
N LEU A 234 -8.35 6.10 2.17
CA LEU A 234 -8.16 7.23 1.26
C LEU A 234 -6.68 7.62 1.19
N ARG A 235 -6.04 7.37 0.02
CA ARG A 235 -4.65 7.75 -0.22
C ARG A 235 -4.50 9.27 -0.29
N GLY A 236 -3.34 9.79 0.15
CA GLY A 236 -3.00 11.22 0.15
C GLY A 236 -2.58 11.72 -1.23
N GLU A 237 -1.26 11.71 -1.48
CA GLU A 237 -0.66 12.20 -2.73
C GLU A 237 -1.26 11.56 -3.99
N SER A 238 -1.20 12.28 -5.11
CA SER A 238 -1.83 11.88 -6.38
C SER A 238 -1.40 10.50 -6.88
N ASN A 239 -0.17 10.08 -6.54
CA ASN A 239 0.41 8.81 -6.98
C ASN A 239 1.00 8.00 -5.83
N VAL A 240 0.63 8.22 -4.55
CA VAL A 240 1.21 7.41 -3.46
C VAL A 240 0.87 5.93 -3.62
N GLN A 241 -0.30 5.60 -4.19
CA GLN A 241 -0.63 4.23 -4.55
C GLN A 241 0.38 3.67 -5.55
N GLY A 242 0.64 4.38 -6.65
CA GLY A 242 1.61 3.96 -7.66
C GLY A 242 3.04 3.87 -7.10
N SER A 243 3.53 4.87 -6.36
CA SER A 243 4.88 4.82 -5.77
C SER A 243 5.04 3.69 -4.76
N THR A 244 3.97 3.34 -4.03
CA THR A 244 3.96 2.12 -3.19
C THR A 244 3.95 0.85 -4.04
N ASP A 245 3.17 0.80 -5.13
CA ASP A 245 3.17 -0.34 -6.05
C ASP A 245 4.55 -0.57 -6.69
N TYR A 246 5.29 0.51 -7.01
CA TYR A 246 6.68 0.48 -7.48
C TYR A 246 7.71 0.47 -6.35
N ALA A 247 7.26 0.27 -5.10
CA ALA A 247 8.09 -0.03 -3.96
C ALA A 247 9.20 0.99 -3.68
N LEU A 248 8.87 2.28 -3.69
CA LEU A 248 9.73 3.33 -3.13
C LEU A 248 9.70 3.31 -1.58
N LEU A 249 9.93 2.13 -1.01
CA LEU A 249 9.92 1.79 0.41
C LEU A 249 10.99 0.73 0.68
N TYR A 250 11.70 0.83 1.80
CA TYR A 250 12.89 0.00 2.07
C TYR A 250 12.64 -1.53 2.13
N HIS A 251 11.39 -1.97 2.36
CA HIS A 251 11.07 -3.36 2.71
C HIS A 251 10.42 -4.16 1.57
N ILE A 252 10.29 -3.59 0.37
CA ILE A 252 9.62 -4.21 -0.78
C ILE A 252 10.35 -3.87 -2.10
N TRP A 253 10.19 -4.75 -3.08
CA TRP A 253 10.40 -4.55 -4.52
C TRP A 253 9.04 -4.35 -5.23
N PRO A 254 9.02 -3.83 -6.47
CA PRO A 254 7.79 -3.58 -7.22
C PRO A 254 6.84 -4.77 -7.24
N GLY A 255 5.54 -4.48 -7.12
CA GLY A 255 4.50 -5.50 -7.03
C GLY A 255 4.40 -6.15 -5.64
N TYR A 256 4.80 -5.45 -4.59
CA TYR A 256 4.79 -5.93 -3.19
C TYR A 256 5.63 -7.20 -2.97
N LEU A 257 6.71 -7.37 -3.72
CA LEU A 257 7.65 -8.46 -3.53
C LEU A 257 8.54 -8.13 -2.32
N GLY A 258 8.30 -8.72 -1.15
CA GLY A 258 9.02 -8.35 0.08
C GLY A 258 10.54 -8.48 -0.06
N ILE A 259 11.29 -7.42 0.25
CA ILE A 259 12.74 -7.32 0.00
C ILE A 259 13.52 -8.54 0.53
N PRO A 260 14.50 -9.09 -0.19
CA PRO A 260 15.34 -10.16 0.36
C PRO A 260 16.18 -9.69 1.54
N ALA A 261 16.27 -10.53 2.57
CA ALA A 261 17.22 -10.35 3.67
C ALA A 261 18.59 -10.94 3.28
N ALA A 262 19.66 -10.46 3.90
CA ALA A 262 21.03 -10.87 3.62
C ALA A 262 21.29 -12.37 3.85
N SER A 263 20.54 -13.01 4.76
CA SER A 263 20.56 -14.46 4.99
C SER A 263 20.04 -15.29 3.81
N LEU A 264 19.18 -14.73 2.95
CA LEU A 264 18.61 -15.44 1.79
C LEU A 264 19.61 -15.43 0.63
N LYS A 265 20.52 -16.40 0.64
CA LYS A 265 21.68 -16.44 -0.26
C LYS A 265 21.31 -16.70 -1.70
N THR A 266 20.28 -17.48 -2.00
CA THR A 266 19.90 -17.81 -3.38
C THR A 266 18.50 -17.30 -3.74
N LEU A 267 18.20 -17.21 -5.04
CA LEU A 267 16.85 -16.92 -5.52
C LEU A 267 15.85 -18.02 -5.09
N ALA A 268 16.32 -19.26 -5.00
CA ALA A 268 15.52 -20.38 -4.50
C ALA A 268 15.12 -20.20 -3.04
N ASP A 269 16.06 -19.85 -2.15
CA ASP A 269 15.78 -19.59 -0.73
C ASP A 269 14.77 -18.43 -0.57
N TYR A 270 14.96 -17.39 -1.36
CA TYR A 270 14.06 -16.25 -1.39
C TYR A 270 12.64 -16.63 -1.80
N ASN A 271 12.52 -17.38 -2.90
CA ASN A 271 11.24 -17.84 -3.41
C ASN A 271 10.55 -18.78 -2.42
N GLU A 272 11.26 -19.74 -1.84
CA GLU A 272 10.72 -20.66 -0.83
C GLU A 272 10.23 -19.90 0.41
N LYS A 273 11.04 -18.96 0.93
CA LYS A 273 10.68 -18.15 2.11
C LYS A 273 9.46 -17.26 1.88
N ARG A 274 9.31 -16.71 0.67
CA ARG A 274 8.27 -15.73 0.33
C ARG A 274 7.00 -16.36 -0.25
N THR A 275 7.03 -17.63 -0.63
CA THR A 275 5.88 -18.33 -1.19
C THR A 275 5.04 -18.99 -0.09
N PRO A 276 3.88 -18.44 0.28
CA PRO A 276 3.01 -19.09 1.25
C PRO A 276 2.49 -20.43 0.71
N LYS A 277 2.34 -21.41 1.60
CA LYS A 277 1.80 -22.74 1.31
C LYS A 277 0.48 -22.93 2.06
N THR A 278 -0.41 -23.74 1.50
CA THR A 278 -1.68 -24.09 2.14
C THR A 278 -2.07 -25.53 1.80
N LYS A 279 -2.72 -26.19 2.75
CA LYS A 279 -3.34 -27.51 2.58
C LYS A 279 -4.85 -27.42 2.32
N GLU A 280 -5.41 -26.21 2.36
CA GLU A 280 -6.83 -25.95 2.10
C GLU A 280 -7.17 -26.18 0.62
N LYS A 281 -7.95 -27.23 0.32
CA LYS A 281 -8.28 -27.67 -1.05
C LYS A 281 -8.78 -26.56 -1.98
N ASN A 282 -9.62 -25.66 -1.46
CA ASN A 282 -10.26 -24.60 -2.25
C ASN A 282 -9.62 -23.21 -2.04
N SER A 283 -8.45 -23.14 -1.42
CA SER A 283 -7.73 -21.88 -1.29
C SER A 283 -6.96 -21.58 -2.57
N LEU A 284 -7.31 -20.49 -3.24
CA LEU A 284 -6.61 -20.06 -4.46
C LEU A 284 -5.11 -19.85 -4.20
N ASN A 285 -4.78 -19.30 -3.03
CA ASN A 285 -3.44 -18.95 -2.57
C ASN A 285 -2.59 -18.36 -3.70
N TRP A 286 -3.04 -17.22 -4.27
CA TRP A 286 -2.48 -16.70 -5.51
C TRP A 286 -0.96 -16.41 -5.43
N TRP A 287 -0.48 -16.05 -4.24
CA TRP A 287 0.93 -15.85 -3.94
C TRP A 287 1.81 -17.10 -4.13
N LYS A 288 1.23 -18.29 -4.36
CA LYS A 288 1.98 -19.46 -4.87
C LYS A 288 2.75 -19.16 -6.18
N ASN A 289 2.34 -18.13 -6.91
CA ASN A 289 2.99 -17.67 -8.14
C ASN A 289 4.16 -16.70 -7.89
N PHE A 290 4.54 -16.41 -6.63
CA PHE A 290 5.64 -15.50 -6.29
C PHE A 290 6.92 -15.72 -7.12
N PRO A 291 7.38 -16.96 -7.38
CA PRO A 291 8.59 -17.20 -8.18
C PRO A 291 8.51 -16.67 -9.63
N LYS A 292 7.31 -16.60 -10.21
CA LYS A 292 7.11 -16.02 -11.56
C LYS A 292 7.34 -14.52 -11.55
N TYR A 293 6.91 -13.87 -10.47
CA TYR A 293 6.98 -12.41 -10.31
C TYR A 293 8.40 -11.96 -9.98
N SER A 294 9.09 -12.65 -9.07
CA SER A 294 10.48 -12.35 -8.74
C SER A 294 11.40 -12.54 -9.95
N ALA A 295 11.27 -13.65 -10.68
CA ALA A 295 12.06 -13.88 -11.89
C ALA A 295 11.79 -12.82 -12.97
N SER A 296 10.52 -12.48 -13.22
CA SER A 296 10.15 -11.47 -14.22
C SER A 296 10.62 -10.07 -13.86
N PHE A 297 10.62 -9.72 -12.57
CA PHE A 297 11.18 -8.47 -12.08
C PHE A 297 12.70 -8.41 -12.28
N LEU A 298 13.43 -9.47 -11.93
CA LEU A 298 14.88 -9.54 -12.16
C LEU A 298 15.22 -9.39 -13.65
N ARG A 299 14.40 -9.99 -14.53
CA ARG A 299 14.50 -9.80 -15.99
C ARG A 299 14.22 -8.36 -16.43
N SER A 300 13.32 -7.63 -15.79
CA SER A 300 13.10 -6.21 -16.13
C SER A 300 14.30 -5.32 -15.75
N MET A 301 15.05 -5.69 -14.71
CA MET A 301 16.21 -4.91 -14.23
C MET A 301 17.47 -5.18 -15.04
N TYR A 302 17.76 -6.44 -15.36
CA TYR A 302 19.02 -6.86 -15.98
C TYR A 302 18.87 -7.50 -17.36
N GLY A 303 17.64 -7.61 -17.89
CA GLY A 303 17.37 -8.32 -19.13
C GLY A 303 17.96 -9.73 -19.12
N THR A 304 18.70 -10.05 -20.17
CA THR A 304 19.50 -11.29 -20.30
C THR A 304 21.00 -11.05 -20.09
N ASN A 305 21.41 -9.87 -19.58
CA ASN A 305 22.82 -9.54 -19.31
C ASN A 305 23.38 -10.28 -18.08
N ALA A 306 22.49 -10.88 -17.28
CA ALA A 306 22.80 -11.71 -16.13
C ALA A 306 21.86 -12.92 -16.10
N GLY A 307 22.36 -14.05 -15.57
CA GLY A 307 21.50 -15.16 -15.15
C GLY A 307 20.58 -14.71 -14.01
N LEU A 308 19.49 -15.44 -13.73
CA LEU A 308 18.55 -15.06 -12.66
C LEU A 308 19.21 -15.02 -11.28
N ASP A 309 20.04 -16.02 -10.96
CA ASP A 309 20.77 -16.05 -9.68
C ASP A 309 21.79 -14.92 -9.59
N GLU A 310 22.50 -14.62 -10.68
CA GLU A 310 23.41 -13.47 -10.72
C GLU A 310 22.64 -12.16 -10.53
N ALA A 311 21.54 -11.94 -11.25
CA ALA A 311 20.68 -10.76 -11.11
C ALA A 311 20.17 -10.59 -9.66
N TYR A 312 19.81 -11.69 -9.01
CA TYR A 312 19.43 -11.68 -7.59
C TYR A 312 20.58 -11.31 -6.65
N GLN A 313 21.84 -11.63 -7.00
CA GLN A 313 23.01 -11.16 -6.24
C GLN A 313 23.34 -9.70 -6.48
N LEU A 314 23.07 -9.18 -7.68
CA LEU A 314 23.38 -7.79 -8.03
C LEU A 314 22.46 -6.78 -7.34
N LEU A 315 21.22 -7.16 -7.01
CA LEU A 315 20.31 -6.30 -6.24
C LEU A 315 20.66 -6.28 -4.75
N PRO A 316 20.50 -5.11 -4.09
CA PRO A 316 20.76 -4.99 -2.66
C PRO A 316 19.77 -5.82 -1.84
N LYS A 317 20.25 -6.29 -0.70
CA LYS A 317 19.49 -7.02 0.32
C LYS A 317 19.56 -6.21 1.62
N VAL A 318 18.53 -6.30 2.45
CA VAL A 318 18.57 -5.70 3.80
C VAL A 318 19.25 -6.65 4.78
N ASP A 319 19.92 -6.11 5.78
CA ASP A 319 20.41 -6.96 6.88
C ASP A 319 19.24 -7.60 7.63
N ASP A 320 19.47 -8.79 8.16
CA ASP A 320 18.46 -9.53 8.90
C ASP A 320 17.96 -8.73 10.12
N GLY A 321 16.66 -8.45 10.13
CA GLY A 321 16.02 -7.70 11.22
C GLY A 321 16.28 -6.19 11.21
N ALA A 322 17.02 -5.64 10.25
CA ALA A 322 17.29 -4.21 10.19
C ALA A 322 16.06 -3.38 9.80
N ASN A 323 15.99 -2.16 10.33
CA ASN A 323 14.91 -1.20 10.08
C ASN A 323 15.47 0.06 9.42
N TYR A 324 15.22 0.20 8.12
CA TYR A 324 15.61 1.35 7.31
C TYR A 324 14.44 2.30 7.01
N SER A 325 13.42 2.30 7.88
CA SER A 325 12.28 3.22 7.76
C SER A 325 12.69 4.68 7.92
N TRP A 326 11.80 5.58 7.49
CA TRP A 326 12.01 7.03 7.45
C TRP A 326 12.58 7.62 8.75
N LEU A 327 12.01 7.29 9.91
CA LEU A 327 12.50 7.80 11.19
C LEU A 327 13.90 7.28 11.53
N MET A 328 14.18 6.01 11.22
CA MET A 328 15.50 5.41 11.43
C MET A 328 16.55 6.01 10.49
N LEU A 329 16.18 6.30 9.23
CA LEU A 329 17.03 6.98 8.27
C LEU A 329 17.54 8.31 8.83
N PHE A 330 16.63 9.18 9.31
CA PHE A 330 17.03 10.48 9.85
C PHE A 330 17.75 10.37 11.20
N ASP A 331 17.43 9.36 12.01
CA ASP A 331 18.18 9.11 13.25
C ASP A 331 19.64 8.74 12.96
N GLN A 332 19.86 7.86 11.98
CA GLN A 332 21.21 7.47 11.55
C GLN A 332 21.94 8.61 10.82
N MET A 333 21.25 9.41 10.02
CA MET A 333 21.80 10.63 9.41
C MET A 333 22.25 11.63 10.49
N TYR A 334 21.42 11.83 11.52
CA TYR A 334 21.78 12.66 12.67
C TYR A 334 23.02 12.14 13.42
N LYS A 335 23.25 10.82 13.40
CA LYS A 335 24.45 10.18 13.96
C LYS A 335 25.66 10.19 13.00
N GLY A 336 25.57 10.90 11.88
CA GLY A 336 26.66 11.03 10.90
C GLY A 336 26.93 9.73 10.11
N LYS A 337 25.92 8.86 9.95
CA LYS A 337 26.06 7.58 9.24
C LYS A 337 25.71 7.65 7.75
N PHE A 338 25.45 8.84 7.21
CA PHE A 338 25.17 9.07 5.80
C PHE A 338 26.14 10.11 5.24
N THR A 339 26.79 9.76 4.13
CA THR A 339 27.60 10.69 3.32
C THR A 339 26.71 11.59 2.47
N GLY A 340 25.63 11.04 1.89
CA GLY A 340 24.77 11.80 1.01
C GLY A 340 23.31 11.39 1.02
N PHE A 341 22.47 12.28 0.49
CA PHE A 341 21.02 12.12 0.51
C PHE A 341 20.35 12.69 -0.75
N PHE A 342 19.37 11.96 -1.28
CA PHE A 342 18.48 12.44 -2.35
C PHE A 342 17.14 12.84 -1.75
N ALA A 343 16.86 14.14 -1.72
CA ALA A 343 15.53 14.69 -1.45
C ALA A 343 14.78 14.84 -2.78
N TRP A 344 14.20 13.75 -3.29
CA TRP A 344 13.55 13.73 -4.60
C TRP A 344 12.03 13.94 -4.47
N GLY A 345 11.54 15.14 -4.80
CA GLY A 345 10.11 15.47 -4.72
C GLY A 345 9.55 15.43 -3.29
N MET A 346 10.39 15.61 -2.27
CA MET A 346 10.01 15.61 -0.86
C MET A 346 10.62 16.82 -0.13
N ASN A 347 9.99 17.24 0.97
CA ASN A 347 10.47 18.35 1.81
C ASN A 347 10.64 17.92 3.30
N PRO A 348 11.59 17.00 3.61
CA PRO A 348 11.80 16.48 4.96
C PRO A 348 12.08 17.55 6.03
N ALA A 349 12.68 18.68 5.68
CA ALA A 349 12.94 19.78 6.62
C ALA A 349 11.65 20.40 7.22
N CYS A 350 10.50 20.11 6.62
CA CYS A 350 9.17 20.49 7.10
C CYS A 350 8.29 19.28 7.45
N SER A 351 8.27 18.25 6.60
CA SER A 351 7.37 17.10 6.78
C SER A 351 7.89 16.04 7.75
N GLY A 352 9.19 16.03 8.05
CA GLY A 352 9.80 15.14 9.03
C GLY A 352 9.44 15.56 10.46
N ALA A 353 9.06 14.58 11.30
CA ALA A 353 8.82 14.85 12.72
C ALA A 353 10.10 15.33 13.41
N ASN A 354 9.97 16.31 14.31
CA ASN A 354 11.09 17.04 14.90
C ASN A 354 11.99 17.68 13.83
N SER A 355 11.46 18.73 13.18
CA SER A 355 12.11 19.46 12.09
C SER A 355 13.49 20.00 12.47
N ASN A 356 13.70 20.42 13.73
CA ASN A 356 15.02 20.84 14.22
C ASN A 356 16.05 19.71 14.12
N LYS A 357 15.72 18.50 14.62
CA LYS A 357 16.59 17.33 14.49
C LYS A 357 16.85 16.99 13.02
N VAL A 358 15.82 17.04 12.17
CA VAL A 358 15.95 16.74 10.75
C VAL A 358 16.89 17.73 10.05
N ARG A 359 16.72 19.04 10.28
CA ARG A 359 17.59 20.08 9.69
C ARG A 359 19.04 19.94 10.17
N GLN A 360 19.25 19.63 11.46
CA GLN A 360 20.58 19.33 12.00
C GLN A 360 21.18 18.05 11.41
N ALA A 361 20.36 17.04 11.08
CA ALA A 361 20.84 15.84 10.40
C ALA A 361 21.33 16.13 8.98
N LEU A 362 20.58 16.96 8.23
CA LEU A 362 20.98 17.38 6.88
C LEU A 362 22.33 18.11 6.88
N ALA A 363 22.62 18.94 7.89
CA ALA A 363 23.90 19.65 8.03
C ALA A 363 25.12 18.74 8.25
N LYS A 364 24.91 17.46 8.54
CA LYS A 364 26.00 16.47 8.74
C LYS A 364 26.38 15.73 7.46
N LEU A 365 25.59 15.87 6.39
CA LEU A 365 25.88 15.27 5.09
C LEU A 365 27.11 15.92 4.45
N ASP A 366 27.82 15.15 3.62
CA ASP A 366 28.84 15.69 2.73
C ASP A 366 28.19 16.32 1.51
N TRP A 367 27.14 15.68 0.95
CA TRP A 367 26.38 16.22 -0.18
C TRP A 367 24.89 15.90 -0.11
N MET A 368 24.07 16.73 -0.76
CA MET A 368 22.65 16.49 -0.92
C MET A 368 22.19 16.90 -2.33
N VAL A 369 21.34 16.08 -2.94
CA VAL A 369 20.64 16.43 -4.18
C VAL A 369 19.16 16.66 -3.86
N ASN A 370 18.66 17.85 -4.13
CA ASN A 370 17.24 18.20 -4.03
C ASN A 370 16.66 18.35 -5.45
N VAL A 371 15.72 17.47 -5.80
CA VAL A 371 15.00 17.54 -7.07
C VAL A 371 13.59 18.04 -6.79
N ASN A 372 13.28 19.26 -7.19
CA ASN A 372 12.01 19.89 -6.87
C ASN A 372 11.60 20.97 -7.88
N LEU A 373 10.36 21.44 -7.77
CA LEU A 373 9.80 22.51 -8.59
C LEU A 373 10.32 23.89 -8.17
N PHE A 374 10.48 24.08 -6.86
CA PHE A 374 10.85 25.36 -6.25
C PHE A 374 11.99 25.16 -5.28
N ASP A 375 12.78 26.22 -5.06
CA ASP A 375 13.58 26.32 -3.84
C ASP A 375 12.66 26.17 -2.61
N ASN A 376 13.15 25.48 -1.58
CA ASN A 376 12.34 25.07 -0.43
C ASN A 376 13.22 24.83 0.81
N GLU A 377 12.59 24.63 1.96
CA GLU A 377 13.27 24.52 3.25
C GLU A 377 14.24 23.34 3.33
N THR A 378 14.05 22.29 2.53
CA THR A 378 15.02 21.20 2.44
C THR A 378 16.20 21.61 1.57
N GLY A 379 16.00 22.15 0.36
CA GLY A 379 17.09 22.58 -0.52
C GLY A 379 17.92 23.74 0.04
N SER A 380 17.29 24.58 0.84
CA SER A 380 17.88 25.75 1.48
C SER A 380 18.08 25.56 2.99
N PHE A 381 18.14 24.31 3.49
CA PHE A 381 18.21 24.05 4.93
C PHE A 381 19.41 24.76 5.61
N TRP A 382 20.53 24.88 4.90
CA TRP A 382 21.80 25.48 5.35
C TRP A 382 21.69 26.98 5.66
N ARG A 383 20.67 27.65 5.15
CA ARG A 383 20.32 29.06 5.45
C ARG A 383 18.97 29.18 6.15
N GLY A 384 18.49 28.10 6.75
CA GLY A 384 17.24 28.08 7.51
C GLY A 384 17.36 28.77 8.88
N PRO A 385 16.25 28.89 9.64
CA PRO A 385 16.25 29.49 10.96
C PRO A 385 17.25 28.81 11.90
N GLY A 386 18.14 29.61 12.50
CA GLY A 386 19.16 29.14 13.45
C GLY A 386 20.35 28.42 12.83
N MET A 387 20.51 28.47 11.50
CA MET A 387 21.67 27.89 10.80
C MET A 387 22.67 28.99 10.44
N ASP A 388 23.96 28.68 10.61
CA ASP A 388 25.06 29.49 10.10
C ASP A 388 25.66 28.80 8.85
N PRO A 389 25.43 29.36 7.64
CA PRO A 389 25.97 28.83 6.40
C PRO A 389 27.49 28.60 6.43
N ALA A 390 28.26 29.42 7.16
CA ALA A 390 29.71 29.29 7.23
C ALA A 390 30.17 28.02 7.97
N SER A 391 29.32 27.49 8.85
CA SER A 391 29.58 26.29 9.64
C SER A 391 29.11 24.98 8.98
N ILE A 392 28.33 25.06 7.91
CA ILE A 392 27.68 23.91 7.28
C ILE A 392 28.45 23.49 6.03
N LYS A 393 29.04 22.29 6.09
CA LYS A 393 29.89 21.76 5.02
C LYS A 393 29.16 21.11 3.85
N THR A 394 27.85 20.90 3.95
CA THR A 394 27.10 20.10 2.98
C THR A 394 27.03 20.78 1.62
N GLU A 395 27.53 20.12 0.58
CA GLU A 395 27.36 20.56 -0.80
C GLU A 395 25.92 20.27 -1.27
N VAL A 396 25.19 21.28 -1.75
CA VAL A 396 23.78 21.10 -2.16
C VAL A 396 23.60 21.35 -3.65
N PHE A 397 23.08 20.33 -4.34
CA PHE A 397 22.66 20.41 -5.74
C PHE A 397 21.15 20.56 -5.82
N MET A 398 20.68 21.70 -6.29
CA MET A 398 19.26 21.94 -6.57
C MET A 398 18.99 21.71 -8.05
N LEU A 399 18.17 20.70 -8.38
CA LEU A 399 17.83 20.34 -9.76
C LEU A 399 16.34 20.64 -10.03
N PRO A 400 16.02 21.61 -10.91
CA PRO A 400 14.64 21.96 -11.21
C PRO A 400 13.96 20.86 -12.03
N CYS A 401 12.85 20.32 -11.53
CA CYS A 401 12.08 19.30 -12.25
C CYS A 401 10.81 19.86 -12.90
N ALA A 402 10.31 19.16 -13.91
CA ALA A 402 9.07 19.51 -14.59
C ALA A 402 7.85 19.20 -13.71
N ALA A 403 6.88 20.10 -13.72
CA ALA A 403 5.58 19.94 -13.09
C ALA A 403 4.75 18.82 -13.76
N SER A 404 3.58 18.53 -13.19
CA SER A 404 2.70 17.45 -13.67
C SER A 404 2.17 17.66 -15.10
N ILE A 405 1.88 18.91 -15.48
CA ILE A 405 1.35 19.28 -16.80
C ILE A 405 2.43 19.40 -17.88
N GLU A 406 3.70 19.39 -17.49
CA GLU A 406 4.86 19.58 -18.37
C GLU A 406 5.45 18.25 -18.86
N LYS A 407 4.85 17.12 -18.46
CA LYS A 407 5.33 15.78 -18.79
C LYS A 407 4.19 14.79 -19.02
N GLU A 408 4.43 13.83 -19.90
CA GLU A 408 3.54 12.70 -20.15
C GLU A 408 3.83 11.56 -19.16
N GLY A 409 2.81 10.79 -18.77
CA GLY A 409 2.99 9.59 -17.97
C GLY A 409 1.69 9.12 -17.32
N SER A 410 1.79 8.22 -16.35
CA SER A 410 0.62 7.74 -15.59
C SER A 410 0.77 7.95 -14.09
N ILE A 411 -0.37 8.08 -13.41
CA ILE A 411 -0.49 8.03 -11.96
C ILE A 411 -1.61 7.07 -11.56
N THR A 412 -1.48 6.41 -10.41
CA THR A 412 -2.47 5.49 -9.88
C THR A 412 -3.17 6.12 -8.69
N ASN A 413 -4.48 6.31 -8.79
CA ASN A 413 -5.27 6.95 -7.74
C ASN A 413 -5.60 5.98 -6.58
N SER A 414 -6.29 6.49 -5.55
CA SER A 414 -6.68 5.70 -4.37
C SER A 414 -7.50 4.43 -4.69
N GLY A 415 -8.35 4.50 -5.72
CA GLY A 415 -9.16 3.39 -6.24
C GLY A 415 -8.39 2.42 -7.15
N ARG A 416 -7.05 2.56 -7.24
CA ARG A 416 -6.14 1.76 -8.08
C ARG A 416 -6.33 1.97 -9.59
N LEU A 417 -7.01 3.05 -9.99
CA LEU A 417 -7.11 3.40 -11.41
C LEU A 417 -5.79 4.05 -11.84
N GLN A 418 -5.04 3.36 -12.70
CA GLN A 418 -3.89 3.91 -13.41
C GLN A 418 -4.39 4.79 -14.56
N GLN A 419 -4.11 6.08 -14.51
CA GLN A 419 -4.61 7.07 -15.47
C GLN A 419 -3.44 7.73 -16.18
N TRP A 420 -3.51 7.76 -17.52
CA TRP A 420 -2.54 8.45 -18.36
C TRP A 420 -2.85 9.95 -18.46
N ARG A 421 -1.80 10.77 -18.49
CA ARG A 421 -1.85 12.21 -18.74
C ARG A 421 -0.80 12.61 -19.75
N TYR A 422 -1.07 13.71 -20.46
CA TYR A 422 -0.24 14.21 -21.55
C TYR A 422 0.46 15.50 -21.15
N LYS A 423 1.64 15.71 -21.73
CA LYS A 423 2.32 17.00 -21.66
C LYS A 423 1.48 18.06 -22.37
N ALA A 424 1.23 19.19 -21.70
CA ALA A 424 0.49 20.32 -22.23
C ALA A 424 1.41 21.48 -22.63
N VAL A 425 2.47 21.72 -21.85
CA VAL A 425 3.43 22.81 -22.06
C VAL A 425 4.86 22.33 -21.82
N ASN A 426 5.85 23.11 -22.26
CA ASN A 426 7.25 22.84 -21.92
C ASN A 426 7.55 23.26 -20.47
N PRO A 427 8.48 22.56 -19.78
CA PRO A 427 8.96 23.02 -18.49
C PRO A 427 9.58 24.42 -18.56
N PRO A 428 9.48 25.23 -17.48
CA PRO A 428 10.06 26.56 -17.45
C PRO A 428 11.59 26.51 -17.39
N GLY A 429 12.24 27.45 -18.09
CA GLY A 429 13.71 27.57 -18.10
C GLY A 429 14.38 26.28 -18.58
N GLU A 430 15.27 25.75 -17.74
CA GLU A 430 16.02 24.51 -18.02
C GLU A 430 15.50 23.31 -17.21
N ALA A 431 14.29 23.41 -16.64
CA ALA A 431 13.69 22.31 -15.89
C ALA A 431 13.47 21.07 -16.76
N LYS A 432 13.61 19.88 -16.15
CA LYS A 432 13.50 18.60 -16.88
C LYS A 432 12.52 17.65 -16.21
N PRO A 433 11.81 16.79 -16.96
CA PRO A 433 11.08 15.66 -16.38
C PRO A 433 12.01 14.81 -15.50
N ASP A 434 11.51 14.29 -14.38
CA ASP A 434 12.31 13.46 -13.46
C ASP A 434 13.00 12.30 -14.19
N GLY A 435 12.29 11.68 -15.14
CA GLY A 435 12.81 10.60 -15.98
C GLY A 435 14.07 10.97 -16.75
N ASP A 436 14.17 12.19 -17.25
CA ASP A 436 15.35 12.69 -17.96
C ASP A 436 16.51 12.91 -16.96
N ILE A 437 16.23 13.55 -15.82
CA ILE A 437 17.22 13.82 -14.77
C ILE A 437 17.84 12.52 -14.24
N MET A 438 17.01 11.54 -13.87
CA MET A 438 17.49 10.25 -13.34
C MET A 438 18.26 9.45 -14.40
N SER A 439 17.83 9.52 -15.67
CA SER A 439 18.51 8.80 -16.76
C SER A 439 19.89 9.40 -17.04
N GLU A 440 20.00 10.73 -17.12
CA GLU A 440 21.28 11.40 -17.28
C GLU A 440 22.24 11.08 -16.13
N LEU A 441 21.76 11.13 -14.88
CA LEU A 441 22.55 10.77 -13.70
C LEU A 441 23.02 9.31 -13.78
N PHE A 442 22.11 8.38 -14.10
CA PHE A 442 22.42 6.96 -14.25
C PHE A 442 23.50 6.71 -15.32
N PHE A 443 23.35 7.29 -16.52
CA PHE A 443 24.33 7.07 -17.59
C PHE A 443 25.71 7.68 -17.27
N LYS A 444 25.77 8.81 -16.57
CA LYS A 444 27.03 9.38 -16.08
C LYS A 444 27.72 8.46 -15.08
N VAL A 445 26.98 7.97 -14.08
CA VAL A 445 27.51 7.02 -13.09
C VAL A 445 27.95 5.71 -13.76
N LYS A 446 27.11 5.15 -14.63
CA LYS A 446 27.42 3.93 -15.38
C LYS A 446 28.69 4.07 -16.23
N LYS A 447 28.84 5.18 -16.95
CA LYS A 447 30.05 5.47 -17.74
C LYS A 447 31.29 5.54 -16.86
N LEU A 448 31.23 6.18 -15.70
CA LEU A 448 32.35 6.23 -14.75
C LEU A 448 32.74 4.85 -14.26
N TYR A 449 31.77 4.01 -13.88
CA TYR A 449 32.04 2.62 -13.48
C TYR A 449 32.61 1.76 -14.61
N GLN A 450 32.18 1.99 -15.86
CA GLN A 450 32.74 1.29 -17.03
C GLN A 450 34.20 1.70 -17.29
N GLN A 451 34.55 2.96 -17.08
CA GLN A 451 35.88 3.49 -17.35
C GLN A 451 36.88 3.23 -16.22
N LYS A 452 36.42 3.35 -14.96
CA LYS A 452 37.30 3.36 -13.78
C LYS A 452 37.15 2.12 -12.91
N GLY A 453 36.17 1.26 -13.17
CA GLY A 453 35.81 0.17 -12.27
C GLY A 453 35.22 0.69 -10.95
N GLY A 454 35.33 -0.12 -9.90
CA GLY A 454 34.86 0.22 -8.55
C GLY A 454 34.14 -0.94 -7.85
N PRO A 455 33.82 -0.79 -6.56
CA PRO A 455 33.13 -1.81 -5.79
C PRO A 455 31.80 -2.20 -6.45
N ASN A 456 31.56 -3.50 -6.60
CA ASN A 456 30.34 -4.07 -7.18
C ASN A 456 29.92 -3.44 -8.55
N SER A 457 30.90 -3.06 -9.39
CA SER A 457 30.65 -2.37 -10.66
C SER A 457 29.61 -3.07 -11.56
N ARG A 458 29.59 -4.41 -11.55
CA ARG A 458 28.64 -5.23 -12.33
C ARG A 458 27.18 -4.91 -12.04
N ALA A 459 26.83 -4.55 -10.81
CA ALA A 459 25.44 -4.23 -10.46
C ALA A 459 24.93 -2.98 -11.19
N ILE A 460 25.83 -2.06 -11.53
CA ILE A 460 25.53 -0.81 -12.25
C ILE A 460 25.71 -1.02 -13.76
N THR A 461 26.81 -1.66 -14.19
CA THR A 461 27.13 -1.77 -15.61
C THR A 461 26.23 -2.75 -16.36
N LYS A 462 25.71 -3.80 -15.70
CA LYS A 462 24.76 -4.74 -16.30
C LYS A 462 23.31 -4.27 -16.31
N LEU A 463 22.95 -3.29 -15.47
CA LEU A 463 21.58 -2.76 -15.40
C LEU A 463 21.14 -2.21 -16.76
N THR A 464 19.96 -2.61 -17.21
CA THR A 464 19.39 -2.19 -18.49
C THR A 464 18.61 -0.89 -18.35
N TRP A 465 18.70 -0.02 -19.35
CA TRP A 465 17.88 1.21 -19.42
C TRP A 465 17.58 1.64 -20.87
N PRO A 466 16.80 0.84 -21.63
CA PRO A 466 16.53 1.09 -23.05
C PRO A 466 15.38 2.09 -23.30
N TYR A 467 15.01 2.91 -22.31
CA TYR A 467 13.73 3.65 -22.30
C TYR A 467 13.84 5.11 -22.75
N GLY A 468 14.62 5.36 -23.79
CA GLY A 468 14.87 6.71 -24.29
C GLY A 468 16.14 6.77 -25.11
N LYS A 469 16.58 7.98 -25.42
CA LYS A 469 17.82 8.22 -26.19
C LYS A 469 18.40 9.59 -25.84
N PHE A 470 19.68 9.76 -26.12
CA PHE A 470 20.30 11.09 -26.09
C PHE A 470 19.94 11.87 -27.35
N GLU A 471 19.58 13.14 -27.20
CA GLU A 471 19.57 14.14 -28.26
C GLU A 471 20.55 15.25 -27.84
N GLY A 472 21.70 15.31 -28.54
CA GLY A 472 22.85 16.10 -28.11
C GLY A 472 23.36 15.64 -26.73
N LYS A 473 23.41 16.58 -25.78
CA LYS A 473 23.87 16.34 -24.39
C LYS A 473 22.75 15.91 -23.43
N HIS A 474 21.51 15.84 -23.88
CA HIS A 474 20.34 15.59 -23.04
C HIS A 474 19.72 14.24 -23.30
N PHE A 475 19.30 13.54 -22.24
CA PHE A 475 18.57 12.29 -22.38
C PHE A 475 17.06 12.58 -22.40
N HIS A 476 16.36 12.04 -23.38
CA HIS A 476 14.90 12.10 -23.45
C HIS A 476 14.29 10.75 -23.11
N TYR A 477 13.64 10.71 -21.94
CA TYR A 477 12.94 9.55 -21.42
C TYR A 477 11.61 9.32 -22.16
N ASN A 478 11.32 8.06 -22.47
CA ASN A 478 10.08 7.64 -23.11
C ASN A 478 9.15 6.95 -22.09
N PRO A 479 8.13 7.65 -21.55
CA PRO A 479 7.20 7.07 -20.57
C PRO A 479 6.40 5.90 -21.12
N ARG A 480 6.14 5.85 -22.43
CA ARG A 480 5.37 4.76 -23.06
C ARG A 480 6.19 3.47 -23.15
N ALA A 481 7.49 3.59 -23.41
CA ALA A 481 8.39 2.44 -23.40
C ALA A 481 8.49 1.82 -21.99
N VAL A 482 8.59 2.66 -20.95
CA VAL A 482 8.57 2.17 -19.56
C VAL A 482 7.23 1.54 -19.18
N ALA A 483 6.11 2.13 -19.59
CA ALA A 483 4.79 1.51 -19.35
C ALA A 483 4.69 0.10 -19.98
N ALA A 484 5.31 -0.10 -21.15
CA ALA A 484 5.37 -1.41 -21.79
C ALA A 484 6.29 -2.41 -21.06
N GLU A 485 7.43 -1.97 -20.49
CA GLU A 485 8.26 -2.84 -19.63
C GLU A 485 7.52 -3.22 -18.34
N ILE A 486 6.86 -2.24 -17.73
CA ILE A 486 6.06 -2.43 -16.51
C ILE A 486 5.00 -3.50 -16.77
N ASN A 487 4.28 -3.41 -17.89
CA ASN A 487 3.35 -4.45 -18.33
C ASN A 487 4.05 -5.81 -18.47
N GLY A 488 5.19 -5.84 -19.14
CA GLY A 488 6.00 -7.04 -19.34
C GLY A 488 5.93 -7.63 -20.74
N ARG A 489 6.94 -8.44 -21.06
CA ARG A 489 7.14 -9.07 -22.37
C ARG A 489 7.66 -10.50 -22.27
N PHE A 490 7.45 -11.27 -23.32
CA PHE A 490 8.16 -12.53 -23.55
C PHE A 490 9.56 -12.25 -24.08
N LEU A 491 10.58 -12.86 -23.49
CA LEU A 491 11.99 -12.72 -23.87
C LEU A 491 12.47 -13.84 -24.81
N GLN A 492 11.65 -14.88 -24.99
CA GLN A 492 11.88 -15.98 -25.90
C GLN A 492 10.54 -16.50 -26.44
N ASN A 493 10.58 -17.23 -27.56
CA ASN A 493 9.40 -17.91 -28.08
C ASN A 493 8.93 -18.96 -27.06
N LYS A 494 7.64 -19.00 -26.77
CA LYS A 494 7.03 -19.92 -25.80
C LYS A 494 5.66 -20.38 -26.25
N THR A 495 5.39 -21.67 -26.06
CA THR A 495 4.03 -22.22 -26.11
C THR A 495 3.66 -22.60 -24.68
N LEU A 496 2.59 -22.00 -24.16
CA LEU A 496 2.16 -22.18 -22.77
C LEU A 496 0.70 -22.60 -22.74
N GLU A 497 0.36 -23.47 -21.79
CA GLU A 497 -1.03 -23.78 -21.49
C GLU A 497 -1.74 -22.53 -20.94
N ASN A 498 -2.99 -22.33 -21.35
CA ASN A 498 -3.80 -21.20 -20.96
C ASN A 498 -4.12 -21.27 -19.45
N PRO A 499 -3.72 -20.25 -18.64
CA PRO A 499 -3.90 -20.27 -17.20
C PRO A 499 -5.36 -20.38 -16.73
N THR A 500 -6.32 -20.06 -17.60
CA THR A 500 -7.76 -20.11 -17.27
C THR A 500 -8.51 -21.21 -18.02
N LYS A 501 -7.87 -21.90 -18.98
CA LYS A 501 -8.52 -22.91 -19.83
C LYS A 501 -7.59 -24.10 -20.06
N LYS A 502 -7.72 -25.12 -19.20
CA LYS A 502 -6.90 -26.33 -19.24
C LYS A 502 -7.02 -27.02 -20.61
N GLY A 503 -5.90 -27.47 -21.16
CA GLY A 503 -5.79 -28.12 -22.47
C GLY A 503 -5.69 -27.16 -23.66
N GLU A 504 -5.97 -25.88 -23.50
CA GLU A 504 -5.72 -24.89 -24.56
C GLU A 504 -4.29 -24.35 -24.47
N PHE A 505 -3.55 -24.33 -25.57
CA PHE A 505 -2.19 -23.77 -25.63
C PHE A 505 -2.15 -22.50 -26.47
N LYS A 506 -1.33 -21.55 -26.03
CA LYS A 506 -1.06 -20.31 -26.77
C LYS A 506 0.43 -20.12 -26.98
N SER A 507 0.79 -19.78 -28.22
CA SER A 507 2.16 -19.44 -28.60
C SER A 507 2.39 -17.93 -28.53
N PHE A 508 3.54 -17.54 -28.00
CA PHE A 508 4.04 -16.18 -27.92
C PHE A 508 5.43 -16.12 -28.54
N LYS A 509 5.70 -15.06 -29.28
CA LYS A 509 7.01 -14.74 -29.85
C LYS A 509 7.81 -13.89 -28.87
N LYS A 510 9.14 -13.94 -28.99
CA LYS A 510 10.01 -12.96 -28.33
C LYS A 510 9.57 -11.53 -28.70
N GLY A 511 9.39 -10.70 -27.68
CA GLY A 511 8.95 -9.31 -27.81
C GLY A 511 7.45 -9.12 -27.57
N ASP A 512 6.64 -10.17 -27.66
CA ASP A 512 5.20 -10.09 -27.39
C ASP A 512 4.93 -9.58 -25.98
N LEU A 513 3.90 -8.74 -25.83
CA LEU A 513 3.46 -8.26 -24.53
C LEU A 513 2.85 -9.41 -23.72
N VAL A 514 3.11 -9.41 -22.42
CA VAL A 514 2.44 -10.31 -21.48
C VAL A 514 0.97 -9.85 -21.34
N PRO A 515 -0.02 -10.71 -21.66
CA PRO A 515 -1.42 -10.28 -21.71
C PRO A 515 -2.07 -10.17 -20.34
N SER A 516 -1.56 -10.89 -19.33
CA SER A 516 -1.90 -10.73 -17.91
C SER A 516 -0.84 -11.41 -17.05
N PHE A 517 -0.80 -11.09 -15.76
CA PHE A 517 0.20 -11.64 -14.84
C PHE A 517 0.14 -13.17 -14.67
N ALA A 518 -0.98 -13.80 -15.06
CA ALA A 518 -1.12 -15.25 -15.04
C ALA A 518 -0.18 -15.95 -16.03
N TRP A 519 0.28 -15.24 -17.06
CA TRP A 519 1.18 -15.75 -18.10
C TRP A 519 2.66 -15.55 -17.79
N LEU A 520 3.01 -14.85 -16.71
CA LEU A 520 4.41 -14.72 -16.28
C LEU A 520 5.00 -16.08 -15.92
N GLN A 521 6.30 -16.24 -16.19
CA GLN A 521 7.04 -17.48 -16.00
C GLN A 521 8.19 -17.30 -15.01
N SER A 522 8.51 -18.37 -14.28
CA SER A 522 9.61 -18.38 -13.30
C SER A 522 10.97 -18.78 -13.91
N ASP A 523 10.98 -19.27 -15.15
CA ASP A 523 12.19 -19.70 -15.87
C ASP A 523 12.97 -18.53 -16.49
N GLY A 524 12.51 -17.29 -16.28
CA GLY A 524 13.10 -16.08 -16.85
C GLY A 524 12.77 -15.84 -18.32
N SER A 525 11.77 -16.54 -18.86
CA SER A 525 11.26 -16.32 -20.22
C SER A 525 10.36 -15.11 -20.39
N THR A 526 9.97 -14.47 -19.29
CA THR A 526 9.19 -13.22 -19.26
C THR A 526 9.92 -12.15 -18.46
N SER A 527 9.74 -10.88 -18.83
CA SER A 527 10.03 -9.72 -17.99
C SER A 527 8.74 -9.02 -17.58
N SER A 528 8.75 -8.34 -16.44
CA SER A 528 7.73 -7.35 -16.04
C SER A 528 8.30 -6.48 -14.94
N GLY A 529 8.30 -5.16 -15.15
CA GLY A 529 8.73 -4.20 -14.14
C GLY A 529 7.82 -4.15 -12.91
N ASN A 530 6.54 -4.52 -13.07
CA ASN A 530 5.61 -4.69 -11.96
C ASN A 530 4.44 -5.59 -12.38
N TRP A 531 4.37 -6.80 -11.82
CA TRP A 531 3.39 -7.81 -12.22
C TRP A 531 1.93 -7.37 -12.04
N LEU A 532 1.64 -6.45 -11.10
CA LEU A 532 0.27 -5.93 -10.90
C LEU A 532 -0.25 -5.15 -12.12
N TYR A 533 0.66 -4.63 -12.94
CA TYR A 533 0.37 -3.76 -14.08
C TYR A 533 0.40 -4.55 -15.40
N CYS A 534 0.58 -5.88 -15.38
CA CYS A 534 0.31 -6.69 -16.55
C CYS A 534 -1.14 -6.48 -17.03
N ALA A 535 -1.34 -6.46 -18.34
CA ALA A 535 -2.56 -6.03 -19.04
C ALA A 535 -2.81 -4.51 -19.12
N SER A 536 -1.93 -3.67 -18.56
CA SER A 536 -2.04 -2.21 -18.74
C SER A 536 -1.70 -1.77 -20.17
N ILE A 537 -0.93 -2.57 -20.90
CA ILE A 537 -0.67 -2.40 -22.33
C ILE A 537 -1.06 -3.70 -23.05
N ASN A 538 -1.88 -3.60 -24.09
CA ASN A 538 -2.31 -4.74 -24.89
C ASN A 538 -2.38 -4.39 -26.40
N ASP A 539 -2.99 -5.28 -27.17
CA ASP A 539 -3.24 -5.12 -28.61
C ASP A 539 -4.05 -3.87 -28.98
N LYS A 540 -4.89 -3.38 -28.06
CA LYS A 540 -5.64 -2.12 -28.20
C LYS A 540 -4.85 -0.88 -27.77
N GLY A 541 -3.59 -1.06 -27.36
CA GLY A 541 -2.70 0.01 -26.93
C GLY A 541 -2.64 0.15 -25.41
N ASN A 542 -2.47 1.39 -24.94
CA ASN A 542 -2.31 1.69 -23.52
C ASN A 542 -3.67 1.88 -22.84
N MET A 543 -4.02 0.96 -21.95
CA MET A 543 -5.32 0.91 -21.30
C MET A 543 -5.55 2.05 -20.30
N ALA A 544 -4.48 2.68 -19.80
CA ALA A 544 -4.55 3.87 -18.96
C ALA A 544 -4.98 5.13 -19.74
N MET A 545 -4.98 5.09 -21.08
CA MET A 545 -5.41 6.19 -21.95
C MET A 545 -6.90 6.15 -22.30
N ARG A 546 -7.66 5.13 -21.85
CA ARG A 546 -9.07 5.00 -22.18
C ARG A 546 -9.90 6.13 -21.57
N ARG A 547 -10.93 6.57 -22.32
CA ARG A 547 -11.82 7.68 -21.96
C ARG A 547 -13.31 7.33 -22.06
N GLY A 548 -13.62 6.03 -22.10
CA GLY A 548 -15.00 5.54 -22.15
C GLY A 548 -15.81 5.96 -20.93
N LYS A 549 -17.10 6.24 -21.13
CA LYS A 549 -18.04 6.67 -20.07
C LYS A 549 -19.22 5.71 -19.87
N ALA A 550 -19.22 4.58 -20.58
CA ALA A 550 -20.27 3.58 -20.42
C ALA A 550 -20.27 3.04 -18.99
N ASP A 551 -21.44 2.97 -18.37
CA ASP A 551 -21.67 2.38 -17.04
C ASP A 551 -22.88 1.45 -17.15
N PRO A 552 -22.74 0.29 -17.84
CA PRO A 552 -23.88 -0.56 -18.16
C PRO A 552 -24.58 -1.15 -16.93
N THR A 553 -23.89 -1.20 -15.78
CA THR A 553 -24.44 -1.70 -14.52
C THR A 553 -25.14 -0.61 -13.71
N GLY A 554 -24.89 0.68 -14.02
CA GLY A 554 -25.30 1.82 -13.21
C GLY A 554 -24.54 1.96 -11.88
N LEU A 555 -23.62 1.05 -11.56
CA LEU A 555 -22.88 1.03 -10.28
C LEU A 555 -21.68 1.98 -10.27
N GLY A 556 -21.39 2.67 -11.38
CA GLY A 556 -20.24 3.57 -11.50
C GLY A 556 -18.97 2.86 -11.93
N LEU A 557 -19.09 1.72 -12.62
CA LEU A 557 -17.99 0.95 -13.17
C LEU A 557 -17.82 1.31 -14.64
N TYR A 558 -16.81 2.13 -14.93
CA TYR A 558 -16.47 2.56 -16.29
C TYR A 558 -15.38 1.64 -16.84
N PRO A 559 -15.70 0.73 -17.79
CA PRO A 559 -14.84 -0.37 -18.19
C PRO A 559 -13.59 0.06 -18.94
#